data_AF-A0A1Y3MCJ9-F1
#
_entry.id   AF-A0A1Y3MCJ9-F1
#
_cell.length_a   1.000
_cell.length_b   1.000
_cell.length_c   1.000
_cell.angle_alpha   90.00
_cell.angle_beta   90.00
_cell.angle_gamma   90.00
#
_symmetry.space_group_name_H-M   'P 1'
#
loop_
_entity.id
_entity.type
_entity.pdbx_description
1 polymer ?
#
loop_
_entity_poly.entity_id
_entity_poly.type
_entity_poly.pdbx_seq_one_letter_code
_entity_poly.pdbx_strand_id
1 'polypeptide(L)'
;MYPGYQVPFVDKIRHEVNSKTTAVGLIESGKQAEEILRNQRADLIAIGRPLLVNPFWSVNASKSLKVEIDGPGVYKKYWYA
;
A
#
# COMPACT_ATOMS: atom_id res chain seq x y z
N MET A 1 10.05 -13.43 10.59
CA MET A 1 9.23 -12.98 9.43
C MET A 1 9.90 -11.77 8.81
N TYR A 2 9.80 -11.58 7.50
CA TYR A 2 10.38 -10.43 6.78
C TYR A 2 9.30 -9.59 6.08
N PRO A 3 9.56 -8.31 5.76
CA PRO A 3 8.59 -7.46 5.06
C PRO A 3 8.12 -8.06 3.74
N GLY A 4 6.81 -8.10 3.51
CA GLY A 4 6.23 -8.61 2.27
C GLY A 4 6.35 -10.13 2.08
N TYR A 5 6.50 -10.92 3.15
CA TYR A 5 6.71 -12.38 3.04
C TYR A 5 5.62 -13.15 2.28
N GLN A 6 4.42 -12.59 2.10
CA GLN A 6 3.35 -13.24 1.32
C GLN A 6 3.26 -12.74 -0.14
N VAL A 7 4.01 -11.69 -0.49
CA VAL A 7 4.01 -11.10 -1.84
C VAL A 7 4.37 -12.14 -2.90
N PRO A 8 5.37 -13.03 -2.73
CA PRO A 8 5.69 -14.03 -3.75
C PRO A 8 4.53 -14.97 -4.10
N PHE A 9 3.65 -15.28 -3.14
CA PHE A 9 2.48 -16.13 -3.38
C PHE A 9 1.42 -15.40 -4.22
N VAL A 10 1.16 -14.14 -3.89
CA VAL A 10 0.19 -13.29 -4.58
C VAL A 10 0.65 -13.00 -6.01
N ASP A 11 1.95 -12.77 -6.19
CA ASP A 11 2.61 -12.55 -7.49
C ASP A 11 2.45 -13.79 -8.40
N LYS A 12 2.72 -14.97 -7.85
CA LYS A 12 2.51 -16.24 -8.55
C LYS A 12 1.05 -16.44 -8.98
N ILE A 13 0.10 -16.25 -8.06
CA ILE A 13 -1.33 -16.41 -8.35
C ILE A 13 -1.77 -15.44 -9.45
N ARG A 14 -1.32 -14.18 -9.37
CA ARG A 14 -1.65 -13.14 -10.34
C ARG A 14 -1.24 -13.54 -11.76
N HIS A 15 -0.02 -14.04 -11.93
CA HIS A 15 0.54 -14.39 -13.23
C HIS A 15 0.04 -15.75 -13.76
N GLU A 16 -0.19 -16.74 -12.89
CA GLU A 16 -0.64 -18.07 -13.31
C GLU A 16 -2.14 -18.13 -13.59
N VAL A 17 -2.95 -17.42 -12.79
CA VAL A 17 -4.42 -17.48 -12.89
C VAL A 17 -4.97 -16.32 -13.73
N ASN A 18 -4.14 -15.34 -14.08
CA ASN A 18 -4.52 -14.11 -14.78
C ASN A 18 -5.73 -13.40 -14.10
N SER A 19 -5.72 -13.38 -12.77
CA SER A 19 -6.77 -12.77 -11.95
C SER A 19 -6.20 -11.59 -11.16
N LYS A 20 -7.09 -10.66 -10.79
CA LYS A 20 -6.74 -9.51 -9.95
C LYS A 20 -6.44 -9.99 -8.54
N THR A 21 -5.33 -9.53 -7.97
CA THR A 21 -4.89 -9.97 -6.63
C THR A 21 -4.58 -8.81 -5.69
N THR A 22 -4.62 -9.09 -4.39
CA THR A 22 -4.33 -8.12 -3.32
C THR A 22 -3.18 -8.63 -2.46
N ALA A 23 -2.11 -7.84 -2.31
CA ALA A 23 -0.99 -8.17 -1.44
C ALA A 23 -1.26 -7.75 0.02
N VAL A 24 -0.82 -8.58 0.96
CA VAL A 24 -0.90 -8.31 2.41
C VAL A 24 0.29 -8.98 3.12
N GLY A 25 0.58 -8.55 4.35
CA GLY A 25 1.57 -9.20 5.23
C GLY A 25 2.86 -8.39 5.35
N LEU A 26 3.01 -7.72 6.51
CA LEU A 26 4.16 -6.86 6.82
C LEU A 26 4.49 -5.86 5.69
N ILE A 27 3.43 -5.19 5.19
CA ILE A 27 3.55 -4.04 4.29
C ILE A 27 3.39 -2.79 5.14
N GLU A 28 4.48 -2.07 5.40
CA GLU A 28 4.52 -1.02 6.43
C GLU A 28 4.71 0.39 5.87
N SER A 29 5.22 0.51 4.64
CA SER A 29 5.54 1.82 4.03
C SER A 29 4.89 2.02 2.66
N GLY A 30 4.65 3.28 2.30
CA GLY A 30 4.18 3.65 0.96
C GLY A 30 5.16 3.22 -0.14
N LYS A 31 6.49 3.30 0.11
CA LYS A 31 7.52 2.86 -0.85
C LYS A 31 7.43 1.36 -1.15
N GLN A 32 7.22 0.55 -0.13
CA GLN A 32 7.04 -0.90 -0.31
C GLN A 32 5.73 -1.21 -1.05
N ALA A 33 4.64 -0.53 -0.69
CA ALA A 33 3.36 -0.67 -1.39
C ALA A 33 3.48 -0.29 -2.88
N GLU A 34 4.15 0.81 -3.19
CA GLU A 34 4.36 1.28 -4.56
C GLU A 34 5.27 0.34 -5.36
N GLU A 35 6.32 -0.24 -4.75
CA GLU A 35 7.17 -1.24 -5.42
C GLU A 35 6.36 -2.46 -5.86
N ILE A 36 5.50 -2.98 -4.97
CA ILE A 36 4.64 -4.14 -5.26
C ILE A 36 3.73 -3.84 -6.46
N LEU A 37 3.12 -2.65 -6.50
CA LEU A 37 2.24 -2.22 -7.58
C LEU A 37 2.99 -1.98 -8.90
N ARG A 38 4.12 -1.25 -8.86
CA ARG A 38 4.92 -0.92 -10.04
C ARG A 38 5.52 -2.16 -10.69
N ASN A 39 5.90 -3.14 -9.90
CA ASN A 39 6.40 -4.42 -10.38
C ASN A 39 5.27 -5.41 -10.72
N GLN A 40 4.02 -4.97 -10.72
CA GLN A 40 2.84 -5.75 -11.12
C GLN A 40 2.64 -7.04 -10.32
N ARG A 41 3.19 -7.11 -9.10
CA ARG A 41 3.08 -8.28 -8.22
C ARG A 41 1.69 -8.42 -7.59
N ALA A 42 0.94 -7.33 -7.52
CA ALA A 42 -0.46 -7.29 -7.09
C ALA A 42 -1.16 -6.08 -7.71
N ASP A 43 -2.49 -6.07 -7.67
CA ASP A 43 -3.33 -4.96 -8.14
C ASP A 43 -3.78 -4.05 -7.01
N LEU A 44 -3.85 -4.57 -5.80
CA LEU A 44 -4.24 -3.85 -4.59
C LEU A 44 -3.30 -4.19 -3.43
N ILE A 45 -3.26 -3.27 -2.45
CA ILE A 45 -2.49 -3.43 -1.23
C ILE A 45 -3.46 -3.39 -0.04
N ALA A 46 -3.49 -4.45 0.75
CA ALA A 46 -4.21 -4.50 2.02
C ALA A 46 -3.26 -4.19 3.18
N ILE A 47 -3.60 -3.17 3.95
CA ILE A 47 -2.86 -2.75 5.14
C ILE A 47 -3.60 -3.21 6.38
N GLY A 48 -2.89 -3.85 7.32
CA GLY A 48 -3.45 -4.35 8.58
C GLY A 48 -2.97 -3.53 9.77
N ARG A 49 -2.05 -4.11 10.57
CA ARG A 49 -1.46 -3.49 11.76
C ARG A 49 -0.99 -2.04 11.58
N PRO A 50 -0.37 -1.62 10.46
CA PRO A 50 0.02 -0.22 10.28
C PRO A 50 -1.16 0.77 10.31
N LEU A 51 -2.35 0.37 9.83
CA LEU A 51 -3.57 1.18 9.96
C LEU A 51 -4.07 1.27 11.41
N LEU A 52 -3.85 0.24 12.23
CA LEU A 52 -4.20 0.26 13.66
C LEU A 52 -3.26 1.18 14.44
N VAL A 53 -1.98 1.23 14.06
CA VAL A 53 -0.99 2.13 14.67
C VAL A 53 -1.23 3.57 14.25
N ASN A 54 -1.54 3.80 12.98
CA ASN A 54 -1.87 5.13 12.46
C ASN A 54 -3.02 5.05 11.44
N PRO A 55 -4.22 5.53 11.78
CA PRO A 55 -5.37 5.50 10.86
C PRO A 55 -5.18 6.39 9.63
N PHE A 56 -4.27 7.37 9.67
CA PHE A 56 -3.88 8.22 8.55
C PHE A 56 -2.67 7.65 7.79
N TRP A 57 -2.47 6.32 7.80
CA TRP A 57 -1.38 5.66 7.09
C TRP A 57 -1.25 6.11 5.63
N SER A 58 -2.38 6.32 4.93
CA SER A 58 -2.41 6.79 3.54
C SER A 58 -1.81 8.19 3.36
N VAL A 59 -2.04 9.10 4.31
CA VAL A 59 -1.45 10.45 4.31
C VAL A 59 0.06 10.37 4.56
N ASN A 60 0.50 9.48 5.45
CA ASN A 60 1.94 9.28 5.66
C ASN A 60 2.60 8.64 4.43
N ALA A 61 1.94 7.68 3.80
CA ALA A 61 2.40 7.06 2.57
C ALA A 61 2.53 8.10 1.44
N SER A 62 1.54 8.98 1.28
CA SER A 62 1.56 10.03 0.25
C SER A 62 2.72 11.01 0.45
N LYS A 63 2.96 11.46 1.69
CA LYS A 63 4.13 12.28 2.05
C LYS A 63 5.45 11.58 1.73
N SER A 64 5.57 10.30 2.05
CA SER A 64 6.79 9.51 1.79
C SER A 64 7.07 9.31 0.29
N LEU A 65 6.00 9.27 -0.52
CA LEU A 65 6.03 9.12 -1.97
C LEU A 65 6.06 10.47 -2.71
N LYS A 66 5.92 11.58 -1.99
CA LYS A 66 5.83 12.94 -2.53
C LYS A 66 4.69 13.09 -3.55
N VAL A 67 3.53 12.52 -3.22
CA VAL A 67 2.30 12.64 -4.01
C VAL A 67 1.23 13.35 -3.20
N GLU A 68 0.49 14.24 -3.86
CA GLU A 68 -0.67 14.87 -3.26
C GLU A 68 -1.88 13.95 -3.36
N ILE A 69 -2.68 13.91 -2.29
CA ILE A 69 -3.95 13.19 -2.26
C ILE A 69 -5.04 14.13 -1.76
N ASP A 70 -6.26 13.97 -2.27
CA ASP A 70 -7.37 14.79 -1.80
C ASP A 70 -7.78 14.39 -0.38
N GLY A 71 -8.02 15.39 0.46
CA GLY A 71 -8.37 15.23 1.85
C GLY A 71 -9.84 15.55 2.11
N PRO A 72 -10.44 15.04 3.20
CA PRO A 72 -11.77 15.45 3.61
C PRO A 72 -11.81 16.97 3.83
N GLY A 73 -12.89 17.64 3.43
CA GLY A 73 -12.95 19.11 3.36
C GLY A 73 -12.47 19.85 4.61
N VAL A 74 -12.82 19.37 5.81
CA VAL A 74 -12.40 19.96 7.09
C VAL A 74 -10.91 19.84 7.37
N TYR A 75 -10.22 18.92 6.70
CA TYR A 75 -8.81 18.67 6.89
C TYR A 75 -7.94 18.97 5.67
N LYS A 76 -8.53 19.48 4.61
CA LYS A 76 -7.87 19.80 3.34
C LYS A 76 -6.55 20.56 3.54
N LYS A 77 -6.52 21.53 4.45
CA LYS A 77 -5.31 22.29 4.82
C LYS A 77 -4.15 21.45 5.38
N TYR A 78 -4.44 20.32 6.01
CA TYR A 78 -3.46 19.46 6.70
C TYR A 78 -3.13 18.18 5.92
N TRP A 79 -3.85 17.92 4.82
CA TRP A 79 -3.74 16.72 3.99
C TRP A 79 -2.75 16.88 2.83
N TYR A 80 -2.49 18.10 2.37
CA TYR A 80 -1.46 18.40 1.37
C TYR A 80 -0.06 18.32 1.98
N ALA A 81 0.88 17.79 1.20
CA ALA A 81 2.30 17.67 1.54
C ALA A 81 3.07 18.87 1.00
#